data_AF-A0A924VCQ1-F1
#
_entry.id   AF-A0A924VCQ1-F1
#
_cell.length_a   1.000
_cell.length_b   1.000
_cell.length_c   1.000
_cell.angle_alpha   90.00
_cell.angle_beta   90.00
_cell.angle_gamma   90.00
#
_symmetry.space_group_name_H-M   'P 1'
#
loop_
_entity.id
_entity.type
_entity.pdbx_description
1 polymer ?
#
loop_
_entity_poly.entity_id
_entity_poly.type
_entity_poly.pdbx_seq_one_letter_code
_entity_poly.pdbx_strand_id
1 'polypeptide(L)'
;MFKIISAIIFFVISLAVTNVYASYDEEVAIINQGMPKSVKLFNRRQIECNHWGGEEPYDKARGLEIAAAAKKLKCDALESDEKKLLKKYKSKPSVIDSINKAKAFI
;
A
#
# COMPACT_ATOMS: atom_id res chain seq x y z
N MET A 1 11.41 -40.05 -18.01
CA MET A 1 12.33 -38.90 -17.89
C MET A 1 11.61 -37.54 -18.04
N PHE A 2 10.63 -37.38 -18.94
CA PHE A 2 9.84 -36.13 -19.08
C PHE A 2 9.02 -35.69 -17.85
N LYS A 3 8.65 -36.61 -16.94
CA LYS A 3 7.85 -36.27 -15.74
C LYS A 3 8.65 -35.63 -14.60
N ILE A 4 9.97 -35.81 -14.56
CA ILE A 4 10.83 -35.25 -13.48
C ILE A 4 11.20 -33.78 -13.79
N ILE A 5 11.38 -33.45 -15.08
CA ILE A 5 11.65 -32.08 -15.54
C ILE A 5 10.47 -31.15 -15.23
N SER A 6 9.23 -31.67 -15.29
CA SER A 6 8.00 -30.90 -15.03
C SER A 6 7.81 -30.52 -13.55
N ALA A 7 8.31 -31.34 -12.61
CA ALA A 7 8.24 -31.04 -11.17
C ALA A 7 9.30 -30.01 -10.73
N ILE A 8 10.48 -30.01 -11.36
CA ILE A 8 11.56 -29.06 -11.06
C ILE A 8 11.19 -27.64 -11.53
N ILE A 9 10.51 -27.52 -12.67
CA ILE A 9 10.03 -26.23 -13.20
C ILE A 9 8.96 -25.62 -12.27
N PHE A 10 8.08 -26.43 -11.67
CA PHE A 10 7.10 -25.96 -10.69
C PHE A 10 7.72 -25.50 -9.35
N PHE A 11 8.83 -26.12 -8.93
CA PHE A 11 9.51 -25.76 -7.69
C PHE A 11 10.30 -24.44 -7.79
N VAL A 12 10.92 -24.16 -8.95
CA VAL A 12 11.69 -22.93 -9.17
C VAL A 12 10.79 -21.69 -9.26
N ILE A 13 9.57 -21.84 -9.80
CA ILE A 13 8.61 -20.72 -9.90
C ILE A 13 8.09 -20.30 -8.50
N SER A 14 7.95 -21.23 -7.55
CA SER A 14 7.47 -20.92 -6.19
C SER A 14 8.46 -20.12 -5.33
N LEU A 15 9.77 -20.22 -5.59
CA LEU A 15 10.80 -19.49 -4.84
C LEU A 15 11.00 -18.04 -5.32
N ALA A 16 10.56 -17.70 -6.53
CA ALA A 16 10.69 -16.35 -7.07
C ALA A 16 9.57 -15.40 -6.59
N VAL A 17 8.40 -15.93 -6.20
CA VAL A 17 7.23 -15.12 -5.81
C VAL A 17 7.41 -14.46 -4.43
N THR A 18 8.21 -15.05 -3.54
CA THR A 18 8.44 -14.48 -2.19
C THR A 18 9.21 -13.17 -2.22
N ASN A 19 10.08 -12.95 -3.21
CA ASN A 19 10.92 -11.76 -3.28
C ASN A 19 10.15 -10.49 -3.67
N VAL A 20 9.02 -10.59 -4.36
CA VAL A 20 8.23 -9.42 -4.81
C VAL A 20 7.33 -8.88 -3.68
N TYR A 21 6.77 -9.75 -2.85
CA TYR A 21 5.99 -9.30 -1.69
C TYR A 21 6.88 -8.67 -0.61
N ALA A 22 8.11 -9.17 -0.44
CA ALA A 22 9.06 -8.61 0.52
C ALA A 22 9.44 -7.15 0.21
N SER A 23 9.52 -6.75 -1.07
CA SER A 23 9.94 -5.40 -1.44
C SER A 23 8.89 -4.33 -1.11
N TYR A 24 7.59 -4.66 -1.25
CA TYR A 24 6.51 -3.73 -0.89
C TYR A 24 6.52 -3.44 0.62
N ASP A 25 6.57 -4.49 1.43
CA ASP A 25 6.57 -4.33 2.88
C ASP A 25 7.81 -3.58 3.39
N GLU A 26 8.96 -3.77 2.74
CA GLU A 26 10.19 -3.05 3.04
C GLU A 26 10.07 -1.55 2.73
N GLU A 27 9.56 -1.18 1.55
CA GLU A 27 9.43 0.23 1.17
C GLU A 27 8.42 0.96 2.06
N VAL A 28 7.29 0.31 2.39
CA VAL A 28 6.32 0.85 3.35
C VAL A 28 6.95 0.96 4.75
N ALA A 29 7.80 0.02 5.15
CA ALA A 29 8.53 0.11 6.42
C ALA A 29 9.51 1.30 6.44
N ILE A 30 10.22 1.54 5.33
CA ILE A 30 11.14 2.68 5.16
C ILE A 30 10.38 4.01 5.24
N ILE A 31 9.27 4.16 4.52
CA ILE A 31 8.40 5.34 4.58
C ILE A 31 7.98 5.66 6.01
N ASN A 32 7.77 4.63 6.83
CA ASN A 32 7.24 4.74 8.18
C ASN A 32 8.32 4.72 9.27
N GLN A 33 9.60 4.56 8.94
CA GLN A 33 10.67 4.44 9.92
C GLN A 33 10.78 5.71 10.79
N GLY A 34 10.79 5.54 12.11
CA GLY A 34 10.86 6.66 13.07
C GLY A 34 9.63 7.57 13.11
N MET A 35 8.58 7.30 12.32
CA MET A 35 7.41 8.17 12.24
C MET A 35 6.47 8.04 13.45
N PRO A 36 5.77 9.12 13.85
CA PRO A 36 4.73 9.06 14.86
C PRO A 36 3.64 8.04 14.49
N LYS A 37 3.05 7.36 15.48
CA LYS A 37 2.01 6.35 15.25
C LYS A 37 0.86 6.87 14.36
N SER A 38 0.41 8.11 14.55
CA SER A 38 -0.66 8.68 13.73
C SER A 38 -0.27 8.86 12.26
N VAL A 39 1.00 9.19 11.99
CA VAL A 39 1.54 9.31 10.63
C VAL A 39 1.66 7.93 9.99
N LYS A 40 2.17 6.93 10.74
CA LYS A 40 2.24 5.55 10.26
C LYS A 40 0.89 4.98 9.83
N LEU A 41 -0.14 5.23 10.65
CA LEU A 41 -1.51 4.80 10.35
C LEU A 41 -2.08 5.52 9.13
N PHE A 42 -1.81 6.82 8.98
CA PHE A 42 -2.23 7.58 7.82
C PHE A 42 -1.54 7.10 6.55
N ASN A 43 -0.21 6.97 6.56
CA ASN A 43 0.58 6.55 5.40
C ASN A 43 0.12 5.20 4.86
N ARG A 44 -0.04 4.20 5.73
CA ARG A 44 -0.56 2.89 5.32
C ARG A 44 -1.93 3.00 4.69
N ARG A 45 -2.83 3.79 5.29
CA ARG A 45 -4.19 4.00 4.76
C ARG A 45 -4.18 4.73 3.41
N GLN A 46 -3.29 5.71 3.25
CA GLN A 46 -3.09 6.43 1.98
C GLN A 46 -2.68 5.46 0.87
N ILE A 47 -1.67 4.61 1.14
CA ILE A 47 -1.17 3.63 0.19
C ILE A 47 -2.27 2.64 -0.21
N GLU A 48 -3.00 2.11 0.77
CA GLU A 48 -4.13 1.21 0.50
C GLU A 48 -5.25 1.92 -0.32
N CYS A 49 -5.55 3.18 -0.02
CA CYS A 49 -6.51 3.95 -0.82
C CYS A 49 -6.03 4.19 -2.26
N ASN A 50 -4.73 4.40 -2.47
CA ASN A 50 -4.16 4.51 -3.81
C ASN A 50 -4.31 3.18 -4.57
N HIS A 51 -4.00 2.06 -3.90
CA HIS A 51 -4.16 0.72 -4.48
C HIS A 51 -5.59 0.48 -4.97
N TRP A 52 -6.60 0.66 -4.09
CA TRP A 52 -8.01 0.46 -4.47
C TRP A 52 -8.53 1.52 -5.44
N GLY A 53 -8.05 2.75 -5.37
CA GLY A 53 -8.46 3.84 -6.26
C GLY A 53 -7.89 3.76 -7.68
N GLY A 54 -6.82 2.99 -7.87
CA GLY A 54 -6.24 2.70 -9.18
C GLY A 54 -6.86 1.50 -9.90
N GLU A 55 -7.81 0.80 -9.28
CA GLU A 55 -8.46 -0.35 -9.88
C GLU A 55 -9.74 0.02 -10.64
N GLU A 56 -9.90 -0.58 -11.82
CA GLU A 56 -11.13 -0.50 -12.60
C GLU A 56 -11.96 -1.78 -12.44
N PRO A 57 -13.28 -1.69 -12.20
CA PRO A 57 -14.12 -2.87 -12.07
C PRO A 57 -14.33 -3.53 -13.44
N TYR A 58 -13.80 -4.75 -13.60
CA TYR A 58 -14.09 -5.58 -14.79
C TYR A 58 -15.49 -6.21 -14.75
N ASP A 59 -16.09 -6.30 -13.57
CA ASP A 59 -17.46 -6.72 -13.37
C ASP A 59 -18.09 -6.06 -12.13
N LYS A 60 -19.38 -6.37 -11.91
CA LYS A 60 -20.15 -5.84 -10.78
C LYS A 60 -19.64 -6.34 -9.43
N ALA A 61 -19.17 -7.58 -9.35
CA ALA A 61 -18.70 -8.15 -8.10
C ALA A 61 -17.43 -7.42 -7.65
N ARG A 62 -16.47 -7.23 -8.56
CA ARG A 62 -15.26 -6.45 -8.28
C ARG A 62 -15.56 -5.00 -7.92
N GLY A 63 -16.52 -4.37 -8.60
CA GLY A 63 -16.97 -3.02 -8.23
C GLY A 63 -17.48 -2.90 -6.79
N LEU A 64 -18.18 -3.93 -6.29
CA LEU A 64 -18.63 -3.96 -4.89
C LEU A 64 -17.46 -4.15 -3.91
N GLU A 65 -16.46 -4.95 -4.26
CA GLU A 65 -15.25 -5.14 -3.45
C GLU A 65 -14.46 -3.84 -3.32
N ILE A 66 -14.18 -3.16 -4.44
CA ILE A 66 -13.48 -1.88 -4.46
C ILE A 66 -14.22 -0.86 -3.59
N ALA A 67 -15.55 -0.72 -3.78
CA ALA A 67 -16.36 0.20 -2.99
C ALA A 67 -16.37 -0.12 -1.49
N ALA A 68 -16.43 -1.41 -1.14
CA ALA A 68 -16.39 -1.85 0.25
C ALA A 68 -15.02 -1.57 0.90
N ALA A 69 -13.93 -1.81 0.18
CA ALA A 69 -12.58 -1.52 0.64
C ALA A 69 -12.36 -0.01 0.84
N ALA A 70 -12.71 0.81 -0.16
CA ALA A 70 -12.61 2.27 -0.08
C ALA A 70 -13.41 2.83 1.10
N LYS A 71 -14.63 2.31 1.34
CA LYS A 71 -15.46 2.69 2.49
C LYS A 71 -14.84 2.26 3.83
N LYS A 72 -14.31 1.03 3.92
CA LYS A 72 -13.65 0.52 5.13
C LYS A 72 -12.42 1.35 5.49
N LEU A 73 -11.66 1.76 4.47
CA LEU A 73 -10.48 2.61 4.61
C LEU A 73 -10.82 4.08 4.82
N LYS A 74 -12.07 4.51 4.57
CA LYS A 74 -12.48 5.92 4.63
C LYS A 74 -11.64 6.81 3.70
N CYS A 75 -11.50 6.37 2.45
CA CYS A 75 -10.71 7.10 1.45
C CYS A 75 -11.30 8.47 1.12
N ASP A 76 -12.59 8.68 1.39
CA ASP A 76 -13.28 9.98 1.31
C ASP A 76 -12.78 11.01 2.33
N ALA A 77 -12.29 10.56 3.50
CA ALA A 77 -11.79 11.44 4.56
C ALA A 77 -10.29 11.77 4.44
N LEU A 78 -9.58 11.13 3.50
CA LEU A 78 -8.12 11.08 3.42
C LEU A 78 -7.49 12.48 3.34
N GLU A 79 -8.00 13.33 2.46
CA GLU A 79 -7.50 14.70 2.27
C GLU A 79 -7.65 15.56 3.54
N SER A 80 -8.78 15.41 4.23
CA SER A 80 -9.04 16.16 5.47
C SER A 80 -8.11 15.74 6.60
N ASP A 81 -7.78 14.44 6.68
CA ASP A 81 -6.88 13.90 7.68
C ASP A 81 -5.42 14.22 7.37
N GLU A 82 -5.03 14.24 6.10
CA GLU A 82 -3.73 14.73 5.64
C GLU A 82 -3.51 16.18 6.11
N LYS A 83 -4.46 17.07 5.81
CA LYS A 83 -4.40 18.49 6.20
C LYS A 83 -4.21 18.67 7.70
N LYS A 84 -4.90 17.87 8.53
CA LYS A 84 -4.73 17.89 10.00
C LYS A 84 -3.32 17.48 10.40
N LEU A 85 -2.77 16.43 9.79
CA LEU A 85 -1.41 15.95 10.07
C LEU A 85 -0.34 16.94 9.63
N LEU A 86 -0.45 17.49 8.41
CA LEU A 86 0.45 18.52 7.91
C LEU A 86 0.45 19.76 8.80
N LYS A 87 -0.74 20.20 9.28
CA LYS A 87 -0.83 21.29 10.25
C LYS A 87 -0.15 20.95 11.57
N LYS A 88 -0.36 19.74 12.10
CA LYS A 88 0.23 19.27 13.36
C LYS A 88 1.76 19.15 13.30
N TYR A 89 2.29 18.71 12.16
CA TYR A 89 3.71 18.42 11.97
C TYR A 89 4.41 19.44 11.05
N LYS A 90 3.85 20.64 10.88
CA LYS A 90 4.35 21.69 9.96
C LYS A 90 5.83 22.04 10.10
N SER A 91 6.41 21.85 11.29
CA SER A 91 7.82 22.13 11.60
C SER A 91 8.71 20.89 11.61
N LYS A 92 8.22 19.75 11.10
CA LYS A 92 8.98 18.48 11.03
C LYS A 92 9.07 18.02 9.57
N PRO A 93 10.11 18.46 8.83
CA PRO A 93 10.27 18.14 7.42
C PRO A 93 10.24 16.64 7.11
N SER A 94 10.86 15.81 7.96
CA SER A 94 10.87 14.35 7.77
C SER A 94 9.47 13.71 7.83
N VAL A 95 8.56 14.27 8.63
CA VAL A 95 7.16 13.80 8.68
C VAL A 95 6.41 14.20 7.42
N ILE A 96 6.63 15.43 6.94
CA ILE A 96 6.01 15.92 5.70
C ILE A 96 6.48 15.09 4.51
N ASP A 97 7.78 14.81 4.42
CA ASP A 97 8.38 13.97 3.39
C ASP A 97 7.80 12.54 3.43
N SER A 98 7.67 11.94 4.61
CA SER A 98 7.05 10.62 4.78
C SER A 98 5.60 10.58 4.27
N ILE A 99 4.80 11.63 4.56
CA ILE A 99 3.43 11.77 4.06
C ILE A 99 3.42 11.90 2.53
N ASN A 100 4.31 12.71 1.96
CA ASN A 100 4.40 12.90 0.51
C ASN A 100 4.80 11.61 -0.22
N LYS A 101 5.73 10.83 0.34
CA LYS A 101 6.11 9.52 -0.19
C LYS A 101 4.93 8.55 -0.19
N ALA A 102 4.18 8.48 0.91
CA ALA A 102 2.99 7.64 0.98
C ALA A 102 1.92 8.03 -0.06
N LYS A 103 1.77 9.32 -0.37
CA LYS A 103 0.84 9.80 -1.40
C LYS A 103 1.26 9.42 -2.82
N ALA A 104 2.57 9.43 -3.09
CA ALA A 104 3.14 9.11 -4.39
C ALA A 104 3.32 7.60 -4.63
N PHE A 105 3.09 6.78 -3.61
CA PHE A 105 3.24 5.33 -3.68
C PHE A 105 2.05 4.72 -4.44
N ILE A 106 2.35 3.93 -5.47
CA ILE A 106 1.38 3.21 -6.32
C ILE A 106 1.74 1.73 -6.44
#